data_AF-A0A930MF26-F1
#
_entry.id   AF-A0A930MF26-F1
#
_cell.length_a   1.000
_cell.length_b   1.000
_cell.length_c   1.000
_cell.angle_alpha   90.00
_cell.angle_beta   90.00
_cell.angle_gamma   90.00
#
_symmetry.space_group_name_H-M   'P 1'
#
loop_
_entity.id
_entity.type
_entity.pdbx_description
1 polymer ?
#
loop_
_entity_poly.entity_id
_entity_poly.type
_entity_poly.pdbx_seq_one_letter_code
_entity_poly.pdbx_strand_id
1 'polypeptide(L)' 'MADTFRPSDIPTLHLVDHPLIQHKLTIMRRKETGTKEFRELLSEIAMLM' A
#
# COMPACT_ATOMS: atom_id res chain seq x y z
N MET A 1 -14.15 21.51 -6.03
CA MET A 1 -14.34 21.27 -4.59
C MET A 1 -14.03 19.81 -4.35
N ALA A 2 -12.75 19.48 -4.15
CA ALA A 2 -12.32 18.13 -3.80
C ALA A 2 -11.57 18.28 -2.49
N ASP A 3 -12.21 17.83 -1.41
CA ASP A 3 -11.65 17.85 -0.06
C ASP A 3 -10.26 17.23 -0.08
N THR A 4 -9.25 18.07 0.14
CA THR A 4 -7.89 17.61 0.39
C THR A 4 -7.90 17.02 1.78
N PHE A 5 -8.28 15.75 1.86
CA PHE A 5 -8.26 14.96 3.07
C PHE A 5 -6.85 14.93 3.63
N ARG A 6 -6.62 15.59 4.79
CA ARG A 6 -5.29 15.61 5.41
C ARG A 6 -5.20 14.44 6.38
N PRO A 7 -4.07 13.71 6.42
CA PRO A 7 -3.88 12.61 7.38
C PRO A 7 -4.08 13.02 8.85
N SER A 8 -3.95 14.32 9.16
CA SER A 8 -4.23 14.93 10.47
C SER A 8 -5.69 14.82 10.92
N ASP A 9 -6.62 14.56 10.02
CA ASP A 9 -8.06 14.63 10.28
C ASP A 9 -8.61 13.28 10.81
N ILE A 10 -7.82 12.18 10.70
CA ILE A 10 -8.16 10.88 11.30
C ILE A 10 -7.22 10.61 12.48
N PRO A 11 -7.71 10.62 13.74
CA PRO A 11 -6.89 10.39 14.92
C PRO A 11 -6.28 8.98 15.02
N THR A 12 -6.74 8.01 14.22
CA THR A 12 -6.27 6.60 14.25
C THR A 12 -5.64 6.15 12.93
N LEU A 13 -5.36 7.06 11.99
CA LEU A 13 -4.71 6.71 10.73
C LEU A 13 -3.21 6.63 10.89
N HIS A 14 -2.66 5.45 10.65
CA HIS A 14 -1.23 5.24 10.55
C HIS A 14 -0.84 5.24 9.06
N LEU A 15 -0.17 6.31 8.62
CA LEU A 15 0.38 6.40 7.27
C LEU A 15 1.73 5.67 7.23
N VAL A 16 1.78 4.53 6.54
CA VAL A 16 3.03 3.78 6.34
C VAL A 16 3.73 4.30 5.09
N ASP A 17 4.68 5.21 5.27
CA ASP A 17 5.44 5.84 4.18
C ASP A 17 6.83 5.21 4.03
N HIS A 18 6.87 3.97 3.51
CA HIS A 18 8.12 3.25 3.27
C HIS A 18 8.36 2.99 1.77
N PRO A 19 9.53 3.34 1.21
CA PRO A 19 9.83 3.18 -0.22
C PRO A 19 9.63 1.76 -0.76
N LEU A 20 9.99 0.73 0.01
CA LEU A 20 9.78 -0.67 -0.40
C LEU A 20 8.30 -1.06 -0.44
N ILE A 21 7.48 -0.54 0.47
CA ILE A 21 6.04 -0.85 0.50
C ILE A 21 5.36 -0.18 -0.70
N GLN A 22 5.71 1.06 -1.01
CA GLN A 22 5.24 1.76 -2.21
C GLN A 22 5.64 1.03 -3.50
N HIS A 23 6.88 0.55 -3.58
CA HIS A 23 7.35 -0.22 -4.73
C HIS A 23 6.55 -1.53 -4.91
N LYS A 24 6.38 -2.32 -3.85
CA LYS A 24 5.60 -3.57 -3.89
C LYS A 24 4.13 -3.33 -4.19
N LEU A 25 3.51 -2.29 -3.62
CA LEU A 25 2.14 -1.88 -3.94
C LEU A 25 1.97 -1.45 -5.41
N THR A 26 2.98 -0.81 -5.98
CA THR A 26 2.96 -0.41 -7.41
C THR A 26 2.90 -1.64 -8.31
N ILE A 27 3.68 -2.68 -7.98
CA ILE A 27 3.62 -3.96 -8.70
C ILE A 27 2.26 -4.62 -8.46
N MET A 28 1.80 -4.71 -7.21
CA MET A 28 0.52 -5.33 -6.84
C MET A 28 -0.71 -4.68 -7.50
N ARG A 29 -0.64 -3.39 -7.88
CA ARG A 29 -1.71 -2.66 -8.59
C ARG A 29 -1.74 -2.90 -10.09
N ARG A 30 -0.74 -3.54 -10.68
CA ARG A 30 -0.71 -3.87 -12.11
C ARG A 30 -1.75 -4.93 -12.43
N LYS A 31 -2.49 -4.74 -13.53
CA LYS A 31 -3.51 -5.72 -13.98
C LYS A 31 -2.86 -6.99 -14.51
N GLU A 32 -1.60 -6.91 -14.91
CA GLU A 32 -0.82 -8.04 -15.42
C GLU A 32 -0.35 -8.99 -14.30
N THR A 33 -0.36 -8.55 -13.04
CA THR A 33 0.14 -9.32 -11.90
C THR A 33 -0.74 -10.55 -11.65
N GLY A 34 -0.13 -11.72 -11.74
CA GLY A 34 -0.80 -12.99 -11.51
C GLY A 34 -1.21 -13.18 -10.05
N THR A 35 -2.19 -14.06 -9.81
CA THR A 35 -2.69 -14.36 -8.45
C THR A 35 -1.64 -14.91 -7.49
N LYS A 36 -0.61 -15.59 -8.01
CA LYS A 36 0.53 -16.08 -7.21
C LYS A 36 1.40 -14.93 -6.72
N GLU A 37 1.88 -14.10 -7.65
CA GLU A 37 2.75 -12.96 -7.35
C GLU A 37 2.05 -11.94 -6.43
N PHE A 38 0.74 -11.74 -6.63
CA PHE A 38 -0.07 -10.90 -5.73
C PHE A 38 -0.03 -11.39 -4.28
N ARG A 39 -0.16 -12.71 -4.05
CA ARG A 39 -0.13 -13.29 -2.69
C ARG A 39 1.25 -13.17 -2.06
N GLU A 40 2.31 -13.37 -2.84
CA GLU A 40 3.69 -13.23 -2.39
C GLU A 40 3.97 -11.78 -1.97
N LEU A 41 3.64 -10.79 -2.82
CA LEU A 41 3.77 -9.36 -2.52
C LEU A 41 2.96 -8.95 -1.28
N LEU A 42 1.73 -9.48 -1.13
CA LEU A 42 0.90 -9.21 0.04
C LEU A 42 1.53 -9.73 1.34
N SER A 43 2.02 -10.97 1.33
CA SER A 43 2.74 -11.55 2.48
C SER A 43 3.99 -10.75 2.81
N GLU A 44 4.73 -10.30 1.81
CA GLU A 44 5.91 -9.46 2.01
C GLU A 44 5.60 -8.08 2.58
N ILE A 45 4.49 -7.46 2.17
CA ILE A 45 4.03 -6.18 2.75
C ILE A 45 3.58 -6.41 4.20
N ALA A 46 2.86 -7.50 4.48
CA ALA A 46 2.37 -7.84 5.81
C ALA A 46 3.51 -8.11 6.82
N MET A 47 4.67 -8.62 6.37
CA MET A 47 5.84 -8.79 7.25
C MET A 47 6.56 -7.47 7.58
N LEU A 48 6.35 -6.42 6.80
CA LEU A 48 6.98 -5.11 6.99
C LEU A 48 6.15 -4.16 7.86
N MET A 49 4.89 -4.53 8.14
CA MET A 49 3.95 -3.81 9.00
C MET A 49 3.94 -4.43 10.40
#